data_AF-A0A2T1A561-F1
#
_entry.id   AF-A0A2T1A561-F1
#
_cell.length_a   1.000
_cell.length_b   1.000
_cell.length_c   1.000
_cell.angle_alpha   90.00
_cell.angle_beta   90.00
_cell.angle_gamma   90.00
#
_symmetry.space_group_name_H-M   'P 1'
#
loop_
_entity.id
_entity.type
_entity.pdbx_description
1 polymer ?
#
loop_
_entity_poly.entity_id
_entity_poly.type
_entity_poly.pdbx_seq_one_letter_code
_entity_poly.pdbx_strand_id
1 'polypeptide(L)'
;MGWDRHNPERGIPQAVRAVLCAGVATGGVALWMLYGTGSFFTNAALAVLLSLCAAAYILGAERKSATVETDSIRRPAPPRPLAARPIQVDTKSARRRTWDADVARHEAILLSYLPYETDPHVVMRYPAITDLTQEPTADFFDALHAAGSLRTESYPDDQPTETAYGQRVAALARAWAAAERHAKQRGTSYLDPVDARRLAQASKLLRHAEGATTEAERAAYLHQVKALVDVLIDNGAVALPAGALAQIGSVAARSLTERAPD
;
A
#
# COMPACT_ATOMS: atom_id res chain seq x y z
N MET A 1 1.47 41.54 50.83
CA MET A 1 1.20 40.32 50.03
C MET A 1 0.84 40.78 48.62
N GLY A 2 1.74 41.01 47.66
CA GLY A 2 3.10 40.54 47.49
C GLY A 2 3.11 39.38 46.50
N TRP A 3 3.03 39.66 45.20
CA TRP A 3 3.71 38.93 44.12
C TRP A 3 3.94 39.86 42.93
N ASP A 4 5.20 39.84 42.51
CA ASP A 4 5.95 40.81 41.76
C ASP A 4 5.85 40.52 40.25
N ARG A 5 5.60 41.54 39.42
CA ARG A 5 5.67 41.43 37.95
C ARG A 5 7.10 41.73 37.52
N HIS A 6 7.91 40.68 37.38
CA HIS A 6 9.22 40.75 36.73
C HIS A 6 9.14 40.16 35.32
N ASN A 7 9.15 41.04 34.32
CA ASN A 7 9.61 40.75 32.97
C ASN A 7 11.11 41.05 32.90
N PRO A 8 11.93 40.12 32.38
CA PRO A 8 13.08 40.56 31.60
C PRO A 8 13.27 39.74 30.31
N GLU A 9 12.90 40.38 29.20
CA GLU A 9 13.63 40.34 27.93
C GLU A 9 15.15 40.37 28.18
N ARG A 10 15.81 39.20 28.10
CA ARG A 10 17.27 39.11 28.02
C ARG A 10 17.68 38.88 26.58
N GLY A 11 18.10 39.97 25.94
CA GLY A 11 18.73 39.96 24.63
C GLY A 11 19.95 39.04 24.59
N ILE A 12 19.99 38.19 23.58
CA ILE A 12 21.14 37.33 23.29
C ILE A 12 22.29 38.22 22.79
N PRO A 13 23.49 38.15 23.39
CA PRO A 13 24.63 38.97 22.98
C PRO A 13 25.11 38.60 21.56
N GLN A 14 25.33 39.65 20.73
CA GLN A 14 25.75 39.58 19.33
C GLN A 14 27.04 38.77 19.07
N ALA A 15 27.85 38.51 20.11
CA ALA A 15 29.07 37.70 20.00
C ALA A 15 28.80 36.20 19.79
N VAL A 16 27.62 35.68 20.15
CA VAL A 16 27.28 34.24 19.99
C VAL A 16 26.87 33.90 18.55
N ARG A 17 26.47 34.91 17.75
CA ARG A 17 26.11 34.70 16.32
C ARG A 17 27.32 34.49 15.40
N ALA A 18 28.54 34.84 15.85
CA ALA A 18 29.74 34.81 14.99
C ALA A 18 30.48 33.45 14.99
N VAL A 19 30.19 32.53 15.91
CA VAL A 19 30.94 31.25 16.02
C VAL A 19 30.28 30.09 15.24
N LEU A 20 29.04 30.25 14.76
CA LEU A 20 28.33 29.18 14.03
C LEU A 20 28.49 29.21 12.50
N CYS A 21 29.25 30.15 11.92
CA CYS A 21 29.38 30.27 10.46
C CYS A 21 30.66 29.65 9.86
N ALA A 22 31.54 29.01 10.63
CA ALA A 22 32.86 28.59 10.13
C ALA A 22 33.11 27.06 10.05
N GLY A 23 32.10 26.20 10.21
CA GLY A 23 32.33 24.77 10.52
C GLY A 23 31.76 23.70 9.59
N VAL A 24 31.24 24.00 8.39
CA VAL A 24 30.68 22.94 7.50
C VAL A 24 31.02 23.24 6.04
N ALA A 25 32.28 23.04 5.64
CA ALA A 25 32.70 23.32 4.26
C ALA A 25 33.56 22.23 3.57
N THR A 26 33.94 21.12 4.22
CA THR A 26 34.77 20.10 3.53
C THR A 26 34.70 18.73 4.18
N GLY A 27 33.67 17.92 3.88
CA GLY A 27 33.63 16.55 4.38
C GLY A 27 32.50 15.63 3.93
N GLY A 28 31.84 15.88 2.79
CA GLY A 28 30.62 15.12 2.43
C GLY A 28 30.45 14.74 0.96
N VAL A 29 31.47 14.86 0.11
CA VAL A 29 31.31 14.59 -1.34
C VAL A 29 32.05 13.32 -1.80
N ALA A 30 32.98 12.78 -0.99
CA ALA A 30 33.81 11.64 -1.41
C ALA A 30 33.17 10.25 -1.21
N LEU A 31 32.03 10.14 -0.49
CA LEU A 31 31.39 8.83 -0.21
C LEU A 31 30.13 8.56 -1.04
N TRP A 32 29.77 9.44 -1.97
CA TRP A 32 28.65 9.22 -2.91
C TRP A 32 29.06 8.58 -4.25
N MET A 33 30.36 8.41 -4.51
CA MET A 33 30.85 7.91 -5.79
C MET A 33 30.96 6.38 -5.91
N LEU A 34 30.72 5.59 -4.84
CA LEU A 34 30.91 4.13 -4.89
C LEU A 34 29.63 3.27 -4.90
N TYR A 35 28.42 3.85 -4.82
CA TYR A 35 27.16 3.09 -4.79
C TYR A 35 26.05 3.60 -5.74
N GLY A 36 26.38 4.48 -6.70
CA GLY A 36 25.38 5.33 -7.36
C GLY A 36 24.97 4.98 -8.80
N THR A 37 25.45 3.91 -9.45
CA THR A 37 25.19 3.71 -10.89
C THR A 37 24.45 2.42 -11.27
N GLY A 38 24.21 1.50 -10.33
CA GLY A 38 23.63 0.17 -10.65
C GLY A 38 22.10 0.09 -10.74
N SER A 39 21.34 0.99 -10.10
CA SER A 39 19.88 0.81 -9.92
C SER A 39 18.98 1.67 -10.81
N PHE A 40 19.54 2.58 -11.63
CA PHE A 40 18.73 3.39 -12.55
C PHE A 40 18.50 2.72 -13.91
N PHE A 41 19.35 1.77 -14.32
CA PHE A 41 19.22 1.12 -15.63
C PHE A 41 18.21 -0.02 -15.67
N THR A 42 17.91 -0.69 -14.56
CA THR A 42 16.97 -1.82 -14.52
C THR A 42 15.51 -1.39 -14.58
N ASN A 43 15.15 -0.26 -13.96
CA ASN A 43 13.77 0.25 -13.98
C ASN A 43 13.39 0.90 -15.33
N ALA A 44 14.34 1.51 -16.04
CA ALA A 44 14.08 2.08 -17.36
C ALA A 44 13.85 0.99 -18.42
N ALA A 45 14.61 -0.11 -18.37
CA ALA A 45 14.45 -1.23 -19.30
C ALA A 45 13.09 -1.92 -19.15
N LEU A 46 12.59 -2.08 -17.91
CA LEU A 46 11.29 -2.71 -17.63
C LEU A 46 10.12 -1.80 -18.07
N ALA A 47 10.25 -0.49 -17.91
CA ALA A 47 9.27 0.48 -18.40
C ALA A 47 9.19 0.53 -19.93
N VAL A 48 10.34 0.44 -20.63
CA VAL A 48 10.37 0.36 -22.10
C VAL A 48 9.78 -0.97 -22.60
N LEU A 49 10.06 -2.09 -21.93
CA LEU A 49 9.47 -3.40 -22.26
C LEU A 49 7.96 -3.41 -22.07
N LEU A 50 7.45 -2.88 -20.95
CA LEU A 50 6.01 -2.78 -20.71
C LEU A 50 5.32 -1.81 -21.70
N SER A 51 5.98 -0.71 -22.06
CA SER A 51 5.45 0.24 -23.05
C SER A 51 5.47 -0.32 -24.47
N LEU A 52 6.46 -1.13 -24.85
CA LEU A 52 6.51 -1.84 -26.13
C LEU A 52 5.49 -2.98 -26.19
N CYS A 53 5.25 -3.69 -25.09
CA CYS A 53 4.19 -4.70 -25.00
C CYS A 53 2.79 -4.07 -25.12
N ALA A 54 2.54 -2.92 -24.51
CA ALA A 54 1.29 -2.18 -24.66
C ALA A 54 1.08 -1.68 -26.10
N ALA A 55 2.13 -1.17 -26.75
CA ALA A 55 2.08 -0.76 -28.15
C ALA A 55 1.87 -1.94 -29.10
N ALA A 56 2.50 -3.09 -28.88
CA ALA A 56 2.29 -4.30 -29.68
C ALA A 56 0.87 -4.89 -29.51
N TYR A 57 0.27 -4.74 -28.32
CA TYR A 57 -1.12 -5.14 -28.08
C TYR A 57 -2.13 -4.23 -28.80
N ILE A 58 -1.85 -2.92 -28.87
CA ILE A 58 -2.69 -1.95 -29.58
C ILE A 58 -2.50 -2.05 -31.11
N LEU A 59 -1.29 -2.27 -31.61
CA LEU A 59 -1.02 -2.45 -33.04
C LEU A 59 -1.34 -3.86 -33.57
N GLY A 60 -1.45 -4.87 -32.70
CA GLY A 60 -1.85 -6.24 -33.08
C GLY A 60 -3.34 -6.39 -33.38
N ALA A 61 -4.17 -5.41 -32.98
CA ALA A 61 -5.61 -5.43 -33.16
C ALA A 61 -6.07 -4.93 -34.56
N GLU A 62 -5.19 -4.32 -35.36
CA GLU A 62 -5.56 -3.73 -36.67
C GLU A 62 -4.71 -4.20 -37.86
N ARG A 63 -4.56 -5.52 -38.05
CA ARG A 63 -4.14 -6.06 -39.36
C ARG A 63 -5.14 -7.07 -39.91
N LYS A 64 -6.26 -6.55 -40.43
CA LYS A 64 -6.96 -7.14 -41.58
C LYS A 64 -7.41 -6.03 -42.52
N SER A 65 -6.62 -5.83 -43.56
CA SER A 65 -6.92 -5.30 -44.89
C SER A 65 -5.56 -4.97 -45.53
N ALA A 66 -5.19 -5.30 -46.75
CA ALA A 66 -5.65 -6.19 -47.80
C ALA A 66 -4.55 -6.10 -48.87
N THR A 67 -4.07 -7.20 -49.42
CA THR A 67 -3.52 -7.20 -50.79
C THR A 67 -3.67 -8.60 -51.37
N VAL A 68 -4.73 -8.79 -52.15
CA VAL A 68 -4.92 -9.95 -53.02
C VAL A 68 -4.24 -9.60 -54.33
N GLU A 69 -3.00 -10.06 -54.49
CA GLU A 69 -2.30 -10.06 -55.76
C GLU A 69 -2.77 -11.27 -56.57
N THR A 70 -3.24 -11.00 -57.79
CA THR A 70 -3.89 -11.97 -58.66
C THR A 70 -2.83 -12.68 -59.48
N ASP A 71 -2.36 -13.84 -59.02
CA ASP A 71 -1.56 -14.75 -59.84
C ASP A 71 -2.42 -15.94 -60.29
N SER A 72 -2.68 -15.99 -61.59
CA SER A 72 -3.55 -16.94 -62.25
C SER A 72 -2.84 -18.28 -62.47
N ILE A 73 -2.77 -19.11 -61.43
CA ILE A 73 -2.41 -20.53 -61.57
C ILE A 73 -3.68 -21.37 -61.61
N ARG A 74 -3.88 -22.04 -62.75
CA ARG A 74 -4.94 -23.03 -63.04
C ARG A 74 -4.98 -24.10 -61.96
N ARG A 75 -5.88 -23.96 -60.99
CA ARG A 75 -6.07 -24.90 -59.88
C ARG A 75 -7.18 -25.91 -60.22
N PRO A 76 -6.98 -27.22 -59.98
CA PRO A 76 -8.01 -28.25 -60.19
C PRO A 76 -9.22 -28.01 -59.28
N ALA A 77 -10.39 -28.51 -59.71
CA ALA A 77 -11.70 -28.23 -59.13
C ALA A 77 -11.73 -28.30 -57.59
N PRO A 78 -12.41 -27.34 -56.92
CA PRO A 78 -12.41 -27.27 -55.46
C PRO A 78 -13.09 -28.50 -54.86
N PRO A 79 -12.52 -29.14 -53.81
CA PRO A 79 -13.27 -30.06 -53.00
C PRO A 79 -14.45 -29.31 -52.38
N ARG A 80 -15.63 -29.92 -52.44
CA ARG A 80 -16.89 -29.45 -51.87
C ARG A 80 -16.61 -28.87 -50.47
N PRO A 81 -17.00 -27.61 -50.17
CA PRO A 81 -16.66 -27.00 -48.89
C PRO A 81 -17.28 -27.83 -47.76
N LEU A 82 -16.41 -28.50 -46.98
CA LEU A 82 -16.79 -29.00 -45.68
C LEU A 82 -17.22 -27.77 -44.89
N ALA A 83 -18.51 -27.68 -44.55
CA ALA A 83 -19.05 -26.57 -43.80
C ALA A 83 -18.15 -26.32 -42.58
N ALA A 84 -17.50 -25.15 -42.53
CA ALA A 84 -16.74 -24.74 -41.36
C ALA A 84 -17.72 -24.69 -40.20
N ARG A 85 -17.65 -25.70 -39.32
CA ARG A 85 -18.44 -25.73 -38.10
C ARG A 85 -18.03 -24.49 -37.30
N PRO A 86 -18.95 -23.56 -36.98
CA PRO A 86 -18.59 -22.41 -36.17
C PRO A 86 -17.99 -22.93 -34.87
N ILE A 87 -16.79 -22.46 -34.52
CA ILE A 87 -16.24 -22.64 -33.18
C ILE A 87 -17.21 -21.90 -32.27
N GLN A 88 -18.17 -22.63 -31.71
CA GLN A 88 -19.01 -22.13 -30.64
C GLN A 88 -18.09 -22.02 -29.42
N VAL A 89 -17.42 -20.87 -29.30
CA VAL A 89 -16.80 -20.48 -28.03
C VAL A 89 -17.94 -20.46 -27.03
N ASP A 90 -17.90 -21.36 -26.06
CA ASP A 90 -18.86 -21.37 -24.97
C ASP A 90 -18.71 -20.07 -24.18
N THR A 91 -19.58 -19.11 -24.51
CA THR A 91 -19.59 -17.76 -23.95
C THR A 91 -19.89 -17.80 -22.46
N LYS A 92 -20.59 -18.83 -21.96
CA LYS A 92 -20.86 -19.00 -20.53
C LYS A 92 -19.60 -19.40 -19.78
N SER A 93 -18.84 -20.39 -20.27
CA SER A 93 -17.55 -20.72 -19.63
C SER A 93 -16.52 -19.59 -19.73
N ALA A 94 -16.54 -18.79 -20.81
CA ALA A 94 -15.70 -17.60 -20.90
C ALA A 94 -16.05 -16.56 -19.83
N ARG A 95 -17.34 -16.22 -19.66
CA ARG A 95 -17.81 -15.29 -18.63
C ARG A 95 -17.51 -15.80 -17.21
N ARG A 96 -17.71 -17.10 -16.97
CA ARG A 96 -17.35 -17.74 -15.70
C ARG A 96 -15.86 -17.56 -15.37
N ARG A 97 -14.97 -17.78 -16.34
CA ARG A 97 -13.52 -17.56 -16.14
C ARG A 97 -13.19 -16.11 -15.82
N THR A 98 -13.86 -15.14 -16.47
CA THR A 98 -13.69 -13.72 -16.16
C THR A 98 -14.15 -13.40 -14.73
N TRP A 99 -15.33 -13.90 -14.33
CA TRP A 99 -15.83 -13.76 -12.97
C TRP A 99 -14.84 -14.32 -11.94
N ASP A 100 -14.38 -15.55 -12.13
CA ASP A 100 -13.44 -16.20 -11.21
C ASP A 100 -12.13 -15.39 -11.11
N ALA A 101 -11.66 -14.80 -12.21
CA ALA A 101 -10.49 -13.92 -12.22
C ALA A 101 -10.73 -12.61 -11.45
N ASP A 102 -11.92 -12.03 -11.52
CA ASP A 102 -12.27 -10.82 -10.76
C ASP A 102 -12.45 -11.11 -9.26
N VAL A 103 -13.01 -12.27 -8.90
CA VAL A 103 -13.01 -12.76 -7.51
C VAL A 103 -11.59 -12.91 -6.98
N ALA A 104 -10.71 -13.60 -7.72
CA ALA A 104 -9.32 -13.77 -7.33
C ALA A 104 -8.58 -12.43 -7.17
N ARG A 105 -8.88 -11.44 -8.01
CA ARG A 105 -8.30 -10.09 -7.90
C ARG A 105 -8.79 -9.34 -6.66
N HIS A 106 -10.07 -9.44 -6.33
CA HIS A 106 -10.62 -8.85 -5.11
C HIS A 106 -9.94 -9.44 -3.87
N GLU A 107 -9.83 -10.77 -3.80
CA GLU A 107 -9.14 -11.46 -2.71
C GLU A 107 -7.66 -11.06 -2.60
N ALA A 108 -6.95 -10.95 -3.73
CA ALA A 108 -5.57 -10.51 -3.73
C ALA A 108 -5.39 -9.10 -3.14
N ILE A 109 -6.35 -8.20 -3.34
CA ILE A 109 -6.35 -6.85 -2.75
C ILE A 109 -6.57 -6.94 -1.23
N LEU A 110 -7.55 -7.73 -0.78
CA LEU A 110 -7.81 -7.94 0.65
C LEU A 110 -6.58 -8.53 1.36
N LEU A 111 -5.94 -9.54 0.77
CA LEU A 111 -4.71 -10.13 1.29
C LEU A 111 -3.55 -9.13 1.30
N SER A 112 -3.46 -8.26 0.30
CA SER A 112 -2.43 -7.20 0.24
C SER A 112 -2.67 -6.12 1.31
N TYR A 113 -3.93 -5.88 1.68
CA TYR A 113 -4.32 -4.93 2.71
C TYR A 113 -4.16 -5.49 4.14
N LEU A 114 -4.27 -6.81 4.32
CA LEU A 114 -4.22 -7.49 5.62
C LEU A 114 -3.04 -7.08 6.54
N PRO A 115 -1.79 -6.89 6.08
CA PRO A 115 -0.70 -6.43 6.94
C PRO A 115 -0.96 -5.07 7.58
N TYR A 116 -1.68 -4.19 6.90
CA TYR A 116 -2.06 -2.87 7.41
C TYR A 116 -3.21 -2.93 8.44
N GLU A 117 -3.77 -4.11 8.72
CA GLU A 117 -4.75 -4.29 9.81
C GLU A 117 -4.19 -5.09 10.99
N THR A 118 -3.16 -5.89 10.72
CA THR A 118 -2.70 -6.93 11.65
C THR A 118 -1.29 -6.70 12.15
N ASP A 119 -0.38 -6.17 11.32
CA ASP A 119 1.01 -5.97 11.70
C ASP A 119 1.23 -4.56 12.27
N PRO A 120 1.54 -4.42 13.57
CA PRO A 120 1.76 -3.13 14.19
C PRO A 120 2.94 -2.36 13.57
N HIS A 121 3.98 -3.00 13.04
CA HIS A 121 5.08 -2.30 12.39
C HIS A 121 4.66 -1.68 11.07
N VAL A 122 3.85 -2.38 10.29
CA VAL A 122 3.35 -1.90 9.01
C VAL A 122 2.42 -0.72 9.22
N VAL A 123 1.48 -0.84 10.18
CA VAL A 123 0.54 0.23 10.54
C VAL A 123 1.27 1.48 11.02
N MET A 124 2.24 1.34 11.93
CA MET A 124 2.99 2.49 12.43
C MET A 124 3.89 3.12 11.37
N ARG A 125 4.33 2.36 10.36
CA ARG A 125 5.16 2.89 9.27
C ARG A 125 4.34 3.65 8.23
N TYR A 126 3.12 3.18 7.95
CA TYR A 126 2.25 3.74 6.92
C TYR A 126 0.85 4.08 7.45
N PRO A 127 0.74 4.96 8.48
CA PRO A 127 -0.52 5.20 9.18
C PRO A 127 -1.62 5.80 8.29
N ALA A 128 -1.26 6.46 7.17
CA ALA A 128 -2.22 7.07 6.26
C ALA A 128 -3.17 6.08 5.58
N ILE A 129 -2.80 4.79 5.49
CA ILE A 129 -3.61 3.76 4.79
C ILE A 129 -4.88 3.36 5.56
N THR A 130 -4.94 3.64 6.86
CA THR A 130 -6.09 3.37 7.73
C THR A 130 -6.82 4.65 8.14
N ASP A 131 -6.28 5.81 7.76
CA ASP A 131 -6.84 7.13 8.04
C ASP A 131 -7.82 7.56 6.94
N LEU A 132 -9.11 7.50 7.23
CA LEU A 132 -10.19 7.90 6.32
C LEU A 132 -10.23 9.42 6.06
N THR A 133 -9.47 10.24 6.79
CA THR A 133 -9.34 11.66 6.45
C THR A 133 -8.44 11.88 5.23
N GLN A 134 -7.65 10.87 4.84
CA GLN A 134 -6.89 10.87 3.59
C GLN A 134 -7.80 10.46 2.45
N GLU A 135 -8.03 11.36 1.49
CA GLU A 135 -8.90 11.13 0.33
C GLU A 135 -8.58 9.81 -0.43
N PRO A 136 -7.31 9.47 -0.77
CA PRO A 136 -7.03 8.19 -1.44
C PRO A 136 -7.42 6.96 -0.63
N THR A 137 -7.38 7.05 0.70
CA THR A 137 -7.76 5.98 1.61
C THR A 137 -9.28 5.86 1.69
N ALA A 138 -10.00 6.98 1.81
CA ALA A 138 -11.46 6.98 1.75
C ALA A 138 -11.97 6.37 0.44
N ASP A 139 -11.40 6.78 -0.72
CA ASP A 139 -11.72 6.24 -2.04
C ASP A 139 -11.52 4.71 -2.12
N PHE A 140 -10.47 4.20 -1.47
CA PHE A 140 -10.22 2.76 -1.39
C PHE A 140 -11.34 2.04 -0.63
N PHE A 141 -11.74 2.54 0.53
CA PHE A 141 -12.81 1.92 1.33
C PHE A 141 -14.18 2.02 0.64
N ASP A 142 -14.47 3.14 -0.02
CA ASP A 142 -15.69 3.29 -0.82
C ASP A 142 -15.73 2.29 -1.99
N ALA A 143 -14.61 2.15 -2.71
CA ALA A 143 -14.50 1.17 -3.78
C ALA A 143 -14.57 -0.27 -3.27
N LEU A 144 -14.01 -0.53 -2.08
CA LEU A 144 -14.06 -1.84 -1.43
C LEU A 144 -15.49 -2.21 -1.05
N HIS A 145 -16.21 -1.27 -0.42
CA HIS A 145 -17.61 -1.46 -0.08
C HIS A 145 -18.47 -1.68 -1.33
N ALA A 146 -18.28 -0.87 -2.38
CA ALA A 146 -19.01 -1.01 -3.64
C ALA A 146 -18.78 -2.37 -4.31
N ALA A 147 -17.52 -2.86 -4.35
CA ALA A 147 -17.21 -4.18 -4.89
C ALA A 147 -17.78 -5.30 -4.02
N GLY A 148 -17.69 -5.18 -2.69
CA GLY A 148 -18.25 -6.13 -1.73
C GLY A 148 -19.76 -6.29 -1.84
N SER A 149 -20.49 -5.19 -2.08
CA SER A 149 -21.96 -5.22 -2.21
C SER A 149 -22.47 -6.03 -3.41
N LEU A 150 -21.64 -6.21 -4.44
CA LEU A 150 -21.97 -6.97 -5.66
C LEU A 150 -21.41 -8.40 -5.65
N ARG A 151 -20.65 -8.76 -4.62
CA ARG A 151 -20.03 -10.06 -4.53
C ARG A 151 -21.05 -11.11 -4.10
N THR A 152 -21.18 -12.16 -4.90
CA THR A 152 -22.01 -13.33 -4.60
C THR A 152 -21.14 -14.52 -4.19
N GLU A 153 -21.67 -15.42 -3.37
CA GLU A 153 -20.96 -16.65 -2.95
C GLU A 153 -20.75 -17.61 -4.13
N SER A 154 -21.70 -17.64 -5.05
CA SER A 154 -21.69 -18.45 -6.26
C SER A 154 -21.73 -17.57 -7.50
N TYR A 155 -21.31 -18.10 -8.64
CA TYR A 155 -21.39 -17.41 -9.92
C TYR A 155 -22.85 -16.99 -10.21
N PRO A 156 -23.10 -15.70 -10.52
CA PRO A 156 -24.45 -15.22 -10.79
C PRO A 156 -24.98 -15.76 -12.12
N ASP A 157 -26.30 -15.93 -12.21
CA ASP A 157 -26.95 -16.37 -13.45
C ASP A 157 -27.23 -15.21 -14.44
N ASP A 158 -27.05 -13.96 -13.99
CA ASP A 158 -27.32 -12.75 -14.77
C ASP A 158 -26.03 -12.00 -15.17
N GLN A 159 -25.93 -11.69 -16.46
CA GLN A 159 -24.79 -10.96 -17.04
C GLN A 159 -24.60 -9.51 -16.53
N PRO A 160 -25.67 -8.76 -16.18
CA PRO A 160 -25.51 -7.43 -15.59
C PRO A 160 -24.71 -7.43 -14.29
N THR A 161 -24.97 -8.37 -13.37
CA THR A 161 -24.23 -8.49 -12.11
C THR A 161 -22.77 -8.86 -12.35
N GLU A 162 -22.48 -9.81 -13.26
CA GLU A 162 -21.10 -10.16 -13.65
C GLU A 162 -20.32 -8.92 -14.10
N THR A 163 -20.93 -8.14 -15.00
CA THR A 163 -20.30 -6.96 -15.60
C THR A 163 -20.11 -5.86 -14.56
N ALA A 164 -21.11 -5.61 -13.72
CA ALA A 164 -21.05 -4.60 -12.67
C ALA A 164 -19.97 -4.95 -11.64
N TYR A 165 -19.90 -6.21 -11.21
CA TYR A 165 -18.87 -6.66 -10.27
C TYR A 165 -17.46 -6.48 -10.85
N GLY A 166 -17.20 -6.95 -12.07
CA GLY A 166 -15.90 -6.78 -12.73
C GLY A 166 -15.47 -5.32 -12.86
N GLN A 167 -16.41 -4.42 -13.18
CA GLN A 167 -16.15 -2.98 -13.21
C GLN A 167 -15.78 -2.42 -11.83
N ARG A 168 -16.48 -2.84 -10.76
CA ARG A 168 -16.17 -2.41 -9.38
C ARG A 168 -14.84 -2.97 -8.89
N VAL A 169 -14.50 -4.22 -9.20
CA VAL A 169 -13.19 -4.81 -8.88
C VAL A 169 -12.06 -4.05 -9.60
N ALA A 170 -12.26 -3.65 -10.85
CA ALA A 170 -11.28 -2.83 -11.57
C ALA A 170 -11.12 -1.43 -10.95
N ALA A 171 -12.20 -0.82 -10.45
CA ALA A 171 -12.14 0.44 -9.72
C ALA A 171 -11.43 0.29 -8.36
N LEU A 172 -11.77 -0.76 -7.60
CA LEU A 172 -11.11 -1.13 -6.35
C LEU A 172 -9.60 -1.31 -6.54
N ALA A 173 -9.16 -2.01 -7.58
CA ALA A 173 -7.73 -2.19 -7.86
C ALA A 173 -6.99 -0.87 -8.08
N ARG A 174 -7.63 0.10 -8.77
CA ARG A 174 -7.04 1.44 -8.97
C ARG A 174 -6.99 2.24 -7.68
N ALA A 175 -8.08 2.23 -6.91
CA ALA A 175 -8.18 2.92 -5.63
C ALA A 175 -7.17 2.37 -4.62
N TRP A 176 -7.06 1.04 -4.51
CA TRP A 176 -6.05 0.37 -3.69
C TRP A 176 -4.62 0.82 -4.05
N ALA A 177 -4.26 0.77 -5.34
CA ALA A 177 -2.94 1.19 -5.78
C ALA A 177 -2.67 2.67 -5.49
N ALA A 178 -3.69 3.54 -5.55
CA ALA A 178 -3.56 4.95 -5.21
C ALA A 178 -3.36 5.16 -3.70
N ALA A 179 -4.19 4.53 -2.87
CA ALA A 179 -4.11 4.58 -1.42
C ALA A 179 -2.75 4.07 -0.92
N GLU A 180 -2.31 2.90 -1.40
CA GLU A 180 -1.06 2.30 -0.96
C GLU A 180 0.16 3.15 -1.34
N ARG A 181 0.18 3.68 -2.58
CA ARG A 181 1.26 4.60 -3.00
C ARG A 181 1.26 5.86 -2.16
N HIS A 182 0.09 6.47 -1.92
CA HIS A 182 -0.03 7.67 -1.09
C HIS A 182 0.50 7.41 0.32
N ALA A 183 0.06 6.33 0.96
CA ALA A 183 0.49 5.98 2.30
C ALA A 183 2.00 5.73 2.39
N LYS A 184 2.59 5.02 1.41
CA LYS A 184 4.04 4.79 1.33
C LYS A 184 4.83 6.07 1.08
N GLN A 185 4.33 6.96 0.23
CA GLN A 185 4.97 8.24 -0.09
C GLN A 185 4.95 9.20 1.10
N ARG A 186 3.82 9.27 1.82
CA ARG A 186 3.68 10.13 3.00
C ARG A 186 4.40 9.56 4.20
N GLY A 187 4.37 8.24 4.41
CA GLY A 187 4.86 7.62 5.65
C GLY A 187 4.23 8.30 6.86
N THR A 188 5.06 8.93 7.70
CA THR A 188 4.61 9.71 8.87
C THR A 188 4.72 11.23 8.68
N SER A 189 5.12 11.70 7.48
CA SER A 189 5.41 13.13 7.23
C SER A 189 4.18 14.04 7.24
N TYR A 190 2.98 13.48 7.14
CA TYR A 190 1.72 14.24 7.19
C TYR A 190 1.22 14.49 8.62
N LEU A 191 1.83 13.82 9.61
CA LEU A 191 1.49 13.98 11.02
C LEU A 191 2.12 15.26 11.58
N ASP A 192 1.53 15.78 12.66
CA ASP A 192 2.19 16.81 13.46
C ASP A 192 3.57 16.33 13.92
N PRO A 193 4.62 17.18 13.92
CA PRO A 193 5.97 16.76 14.29
C PRO A 193 6.08 16.13 15.69
N VAL A 194 5.23 16.53 16.65
CA VAL A 194 5.21 15.94 17.99
C VAL A 194 4.66 14.50 17.92
N ASP A 195 3.60 14.29 17.15
CA ASP A 195 2.94 13.00 17.01
C ASP A 195 3.76 12.03 16.16
N ALA A 196 4.41 12.52 15.09
CA ALA A 196 5.39 11.75 14.32
C ALA A 196 6.53 11.23 15.21
N ARG A 197 7.02 12.05 16.16
CA ARG A 197 8.05 11.63 17.12
C ARG A 197 7.54 10.58 18.11
N ARG A 198 6.31 10.72 18.61
CA ARG A 198 5.68 9.72 19.49
C ARG A 198 5.53 8.37 18.78
N LEU A 199 5.05 8.39 17.54
CA LEU A 199 4.89 7.18 16.74
C LEU A 199 6.25 6.51 16.48
N ALA A 200 7.28 7.28 16.14
CA ALA A 200 8.64 6.77 15.99
C ALA A 200 9.20 6.16 17.29
N GLN A 201 8.90 6.77 18.45
CA GLN A 201 9.27 6.23 19.76
C GLN A 201 8.53 4.91 20.04
N ALA A 202 7.22 4.84 19.78
CA ALA A 202 6.43 3.62 19.92
C ALA A 202 7.00 2.49 19.04
N SER A 203 7.30 2.76 17.77
CA SER A 203 7.92 1.76 16.88
C SER A 203 9.29 1.30 17.37
N LYS A 204 10.08 2.17 18.02
CA LYS A 204 11.37 1.78 18.60
C LYS A 204 11.19 0.87 19.81
N LEU A 205 10.27 1.21 20.71
CA LEU A 205 9.94 0.41 21.88
C LEU A 205 9.41 -0.97 21.49
N LEU A 206 8.60 -1.05 20.43
CA LEU A 206 8.12 -2.32 19.90
C LEU A 206 9.27 -3.24 19.46
N ARG A 207 10.27 -2.70 18.74
CA ARG A 207 11.49 -3.45 18.39
C ARG A 207 12.29 -3.90 19.61
N HIS A 208 12.33 -3.09 20.66
CA HIS A 208 12.98 -3.49 21.92
C HIS A 208 12.22 -4.61 22.63
N ALA A 209 10.88 -4.61 22.59
CA ALA A 209 10.06 -5.69 23.13
C ALA A 209 10.33 -7.03 22.42
N GLU A 210 10.52 -7.01 21.10
CA GLU A 210 10.86 -8.19 20.30
C GLU A 210 12.24 -8.75 20.62
N GLY A 211 13.22 -7.86 20.90
CA GLY A 211 14.58 -8.24 21.29
C GLY A 211 14.79 -8.48 22.78
N ALA A 212 13.76 -8.28 23.62
CA ALA A 212 13.87 -8.41 25.07
C ALA A 212 14.19 -9.86 25.47
N THR A 213 15.13 -10.02 26.40
CA THR A 213 15.57 -11.34 26.88
C THR A 213 14.72 -11.85 28.02
N THR A 214 14.01 -10.95 28.71
CA THR A 214 13.11 -11.29 29.81
C THR A 214 11.69 -10.86 29.51
N GLU A 215 10.73 -11.62 30.03
CA GLU A 215 9.31 -11.34 29.84
C GLU A 215 8.89 -10.04 30.55
N ALA A 216 9.49 -9.73 31.70
CA ALA A 216 9.23 -8.49 32.41
C ALA A 216 9.68 -7.25 31.62
N GLU A 217 10.83 -7.32 30.95
CA GLU A 217 11.32 -6.27 30.07
C GLU A 217 10.42 -6.11 28.84
N ARG A 218 10.02 -7.22 28.21
CA ARG A 218 9.06 -7.22 27.10
C ARG A 218 7.75 -6.54 27.48
N ALA A 219 7.17 -6.91 28.63
CA ALA A 219 5.93 -6.32 29.14
C ALA A 219 6.07 -4.81 29.36
N ALA A 220 7.18 -4.37 29.95
CA ALA A 220 7.43 -2.95 30.22
C ALA A 220 7.50 -2.13 28.93
N TYR A 221 8.16 -2.63 27.89
CA TYR A 221 8.19 -1.97 26.59
C TYR A 221 6.81 -1.92 25.94
N LEU A 222 6.07 -3.03 25.92
CA LEU A 222 4.73 -3.06 25.31
C LEU A 222 3.73 -2.15 26.02
N HIS A 223 3.82 -2.04 27.36
CA HIS A 223 3.01 -1.09 28.11
C HIS A 223 3.29 0.36 27.69
N GLN A 224 4.57 0.71 27.50
CA GLN A 224 4.94 2.04 27.00
C GLN A 224 4.50 2.28 25.55
N VAL A 225 4.59 1.25 24.68
CA VAL A 225 4.05 1.31 23.31
C VAL A 225 2.57 1.64 23.36
N LYS A 226 1.79 0.91 24.17
CA LYS A 226 0.35 1.12 24.30
C LYS A 226 0.05 2.55 24.77
N ALA A 227 0.72 3.04 25.81
CA ALA A 227 0.49 4.38 26.33
C ALA A 227 0.76 5.48 25.30
N LEU A 228 1.81 5.34 24.47
CA LEU A 228 2.08 6.29 23.38
C LEU A 228 1.05 6.22 22.27
N VAL A 229 0.62 5.01 21.91
CA VAL A 229 -0.41 4.78 20.89
C VAL A 229 -1.76 5.31 21.32
N ASP A 230 -2.16 5.09 22.58
CA ASP A 230 -3.43 5.60 23.13
C ASP A 230 -3.49 7.14 23.00
N VAL A 231 -2.39 7.85 23.33
CA VAL A 231 -2.31 9.31 23.17
C VAL A 231 -2.48 9.74 21.70
N LEU A 232 -1.94 8.98 20.74
CA LEU A 232 -2.06 9.25 19.30
C LEU A 232 -3.45 8.96 18.74
N ILE A 233 -4.19 8.04 19.38
CA ILE A 233 -5.58 7.75 19.02
C ILE A 233 -6.50 8.82 19.62
N ASP A 234 -6.29 9.16 20.90
CA ASP A 234 -7.12 10.13 21.64
C ASP A 234 -7.06 11.53 21.03
N ASN A 235 -5.92 11.93 20.47
CA ASN A 235 -5.79 13.21 19.77
C ASN A 235 -6.15 13.16 18.27
N GLY A 236 -6.57 11.99 17.77
CA GLY A 236 -6.96 11.78 16.39
C GLY A 236 -5.81 11.79 15.38
N ALA A 237 -4.55 11.72 15.82
CA ALA A 237 -3.39 11.74 14.91
C ALA A 237 -3.25 10.44 14.12
N VAL A 238 -3.65 9.29 14.70
CA VAL A 238 -3.60 8.00 14.00
C VAL A 238 -4.82 7.15 14.33
N ALA A 239 -5.40 6.53 13.30
CA ALA A 239 -6.40 5.47 13.45
C ALA A 239 -5.72 4.10 13.33
N LEU A 240 -5.46 3.44 14.47
CA LEU A 240 -4.92 2.07 14.47
C LEU A 240 -6.05 1.04 14.48
N PRO A 241 -6.03 0.04 13.58
CA PRO A 241 -7.01 -1.04 13.57
C PRO A 241 -6.96 -1.90 14.83
N ALA A 242 -8.11 -2.45 15.20
CA ALA A 242 -8.26 -3.30 16.40
C ALA A 242 -7.34 -4.54 16.36
N GLY A 243 -7.10 -5.12 15.17
CA GLY A 243 -6.19 -6.26 15.00
C GLY A 243 -4.76 -5.96 15.43
N ALA A 244 -4.21 -4.83 14.96
CA ALA A 244 -2.87 -4.37 15.34
C ALA A 244 -2.78 -4.05 16.85
N LEU A 245 -3.82 -3.44 17.43
CA LEU A 245 -3.89 -3.19 18.87
C LEU A 245 -3.97 -4.49 19.69
N ALA A 246 -4.73 -5.49 19.21
CA ALA A 246 -4.83 -6.79 19.85
C ALA A 246 -3.49 -7.56 19.82
N GLN A 247 -2.70 -7.42 18.77
CA GLN A 247 -1.33 -7.97 18.74
C GLN A 247 -0.44 -7.33 19.82
N ILE A 248 -0.51 -6.01 19.98
CA ILE A 248 0.24 -5.30 21.04
C ILE A 248 -0.23 -5.76 22.44
N GLY A 249 -1.55 -5.89 22.65
CA GLY A 249 -2.12 -6.24 23.95
C GLY A 249 -1.99 -7.72 24.35
N SER A 250 -2.16 -8.65 23.41
CA SER A 250 -2.11 -10.10 23.68
C SER A 250 -0.70 -10.61 24.00
N VAL A 251 0.34 -9.94 23.50
CA VAL A 251 1.72 -10.22 23.90
C VAL A 251 1.96 -9.71 25.32
N ALA A 252 1.53 -8.49 25.65
CA ALA A 252 1.70 -7.91 26.98
C ALA A 252 0.95 -8.65 28.10
N ALA A 253 -0.24 -9.19 27.81
CA ALA A 253 -1.04 -9.93 28.79
C ALA A 253 -0.43 -11.31 29.13
N ARG A 254 0.12 -12.01 28.13
CA ARG A 254 0.83 -13.30 28.35
C ARG A 254 2.06 -13.12 29.25
N SER A 255 2.73 -11.97 29.14
CA SER A 255 3.86 -11.61 29.98
C SER A 255 3.58 -11.56 31.46
N LEU A 256 2.40 -11.01 31.80
CA LEU A 256 2.03 -10.71 33.16
C LEU A 256 1.55 -11.97 33.89
N THR A 257 0.92 -12.90 33.17
CA THR A 257 0.46 -14.18 33.72
C THR A 257 1.63 -15.10 34.09
N GLU A 258 2.74 -15.10 33.34
CA GLU A 258 3.96 -15.87 33.72
C GLU A 258 4.68 -15.30 34.97
N ARG A 259 4.40 -14.05 35.35
CA ARG A 259 4.96 -13.41 36.56
C ARG A 259 4.25 -13.82 37.85
N ALA A 260 3.15 -14.57 37.78
CA ALA A 260 2.45 -15.09 38.95
C ALA A 260 2.64 -16.61 39.12
N PRO A 261 3.83 -17.09 39.55
CA PRO A 261 3.91 -18.28 40.37
C PRO A 261 3.85 -17.90 41.86
N ASP A 262 3.14 -18.72 42.63
CA ASP A 262 2.85 -18.61 44.07
C ASP A 262 4.06 -18.29 44.97
#